data_AF-A0A7S0QJ16-F1
#
_entry.id   AF-A0A7S0QJ16-F1
#
_cell.length_a   1.000
_cell.length_b   1.000
_cell.length_c   1.000
_cell.angle_alpha   90.00
_cell.angle_beta   90.00
_cell.angle_gamma   90.00
#
_symmetry.space_group_name_H-M   'P 1'
#
loop_
_entity.id
_entity.type
_entity.pdbx_description
1 polymer ?
#
loop_
_entity_poly.entity_id
_entity_poly.type
_entity_poly.pdbx_seq_one_letter_code
_entity_poly.pdbx_strand_id
1 'polypeptide(L)'
;GPAPPGPTPGQFTDPSAPLGPGPDGGRPLRTGDFVRLRGEGEGQELLAQLVGANPSTGLLRVRWVFRWGDVPPAARAGGGGRRRMGPLYRRRAERPDHEVFITFHEDFVPRESLLGPASVLFLPSEPEAWP
;
A
#
# COMPACT_ATOMS: atom_id res chain seq x y z
N GLY A 1 0.59 -44.12 -5.91
CA GLY A 1 -0.61 -43.33 -6.29
C GLY A 1 -0.20 -41.90 -6.56
N PRO A 2 -0.92 -41.15 -7.40
CA PRO A 2 -0.67 -39.72 -7.57
C PRO A 2 -0.84 -38.99 -6.22
N ALA A 3 -0.06 -37.93 -6.01
CA ALA A 3 -0.17 -37.11 -4.81
C ALA A 3 -1.56 -36.47 -4.72
N PRO A 4 -2.12 -36.30 -3.50
CA PRO A 4 -3.40 -35.62 -3.33
C PRO A 4 -3.32 -34.20 -3.90
N PRO A 5 -4.43 -33.67 -4.47
CA PRO A 5 -4.46 -32.29 -4.92
C PRO A 5 -4.09 -31.37 -3.76
N GLY A 6 -3.16 -30.45 -3.99
CA GLY A 6 -2.82 -29.42 -3.03
C GLY A 6 -4.04 -28.55 -2.69
N PRO A 7 -4.03 -27.86 -1.54
CA PRO A 7 -5.15 -27.01 -1.14
C PRO A 7 -5.43 -25.98 -2.24
N THR A 8 -6.66 -25.97 -2.75
CA THR A 8 -7.12 -24.92 -3.68
C THR A 8 -7.12 -23.59 -2.91
N PRO A 9 -6.50 -22.51 -3.43
CA PRO A 9 -6.61 -21.20 -2.80
C PRO A 9 -8.09 -20.85 -2.66
N GLY A 10 -8.56 -20.67 -1.42
CA GLY A 10 -9.95 -20.30 -1.16
C GLY A 10 -10.32 -18.98 -1.84
N GLN A 11 -11.61 -18.76 -2.12
CA GLN A 11 -12.10 -17.46 -2.60
C GLN A 11 -11.74 -16.37 -1.59
N PHE A 12 -11.12 -15.29 -2.08
CA PHE A 12 -10.93 -14.08 -1.28
C PHE A 12 -12.30 -13.45 -1.02
N THR A 13 -12.51 -13.04 0.23
CA THR A 13 -13.78 -12.46 0.68
C THR A 13 -14.15 -11.19 -0.07
N ASP A 14 -15.45 -10.91 -0.12
CA ASP A 14 -16.05 -9.67 -0.60
C ASP A 14 -15.37 -8.45 0.04
N PRO A 15 -15.03 -7.39 -0.73
CA PRO A 15 -14.43 -6.16 -0.21
C PRO A 15 -15.23 -5.49 0.92
N SER A 16 -16.50 -5.83 1.09
CA SER A 16 -17.38 -5.27 2.12
C SER A 16 -17.18 -5.90 3.50
N ALA A 17 -16.56 -7.08 3.59
CA ALA A 17 -16.52 -7.86 4.82
C ALA A 17 -15.47 -7.33 5.81
N PRO A 18 -15.81 -7.16 7.11
CA PRO A 18 -14.81 -6.82 8.11
C PRO A 18 -13.78 -7.94 8.19
N LEU A 19 -12.51 -7.59 8.04
CA LEU A 19 -11.40 -8.53 7.99
C LEU A 19 -11.02 -9.00 9.41
N GLY A 20 -11.91 -8.91 10.40
CA GLY A 20 -11.66 -9.22 11.81
C GLY A 20 -11.21 -8.01 12.66
N PRO A 21 -10.97 -8.22 13.97
CA PRO A 21 -10.55 -7.15 14.88
C PRO A 21 -9.20 -6.56 14.45
N GLY A 22 -9.04 -5.25 14.67
CA GLY A 22 -7.74 -4.58 14.49
C GLY A 22 -6.71 -5.11 15.49
N PRO A 23 -5.40 -4.96 15.21
CA PRO A 23 -4.33 -5.59 15.98
C PRO A 23 -4.27 -5.23 17.47
N ASP A 24 -5.00 -4.21 17.95
CA ASP A 24 -5.02 -3.80 19.35
C ASP A 24 -6.45 -3.66 19.92
N GLY A 25 -7.42 -4.43 19.40
CA GLY A 25 -8.84 -4.23 19.74
C GLY A 25 -9.44 -2.93 19.17
N GLY A 26 -8.69 -2.25 18.30
CA GLY A 26 -9.17 -1.09 17.54
C GLY A 26 -10.23 -1.44 16.49
N ARG A 27 -10.66 -0.44 15.72
CA ARG A 27 -11.70 -0.61 14.70
C ARG A 27 -11.41 -1.82 13.79
N PRO A 28 -12.43 -2.62 13.42
CA PRO A 28 -12.24 -3.69 12.45
C PRO A 28 -11.70 -3.13 11.14
N LEU A 29 -10.69 -3.79 10.59
CA LEU A 29 -10.13 -3.43 9.29
C LEU A 29 -11.05 -3.87 8.16
N ARG A 30 -11.07 -3.11 7.09
CA ARG A 30 -11.90 -3.35 5.91
C ARG A 30 -11.06 -3.24 4.64
N THR A 31 -11.54 -3.82 3.54
CA THR A 31 -10.93 -3.53 2.24
C THR A 31 -11.01 -2.03 1.95
N GLY A 32 -9.95 -1.51 1.34
CA GLY A 32 -9.75 -0.10 1.07
C GLY A 32 -9.00 0.64 2.18
N ASP A 33 -8.96 0.10 3.41
CA ASP A 33 -8.16 0.69 4.49
C ASP A 33 -6.66 0.63 4.16
N PHE A 34 -5.94 1.68 4.52
CA PHE A 34 -4.49 1.67 4.51
C PHE A 34 -3.96 1.08 5.81
N VAL A 35 -2.87 0.33 5.71
CA VAL A 35 -2.25 -0.39 6.83
C VAL A 35 -0.74 -0.28 6.81
N ARG A 36 -0.16 -0.47 7.99
CA ARG A 36 1.27 -0.60 8.24
C ARG A 36 1.60 -2.08 8.41
N LEU A 37 2.64 -2.52 7.71
CA LEU A 37 3.10 -3.90 7.69
C LEU A 37 4.57 -3.96 8.13
N ARG A 38 4.94 -5.02 8.83
CA ARG A 38 6.33 -5.35 9.14
C ARG A 38 7.04 -5.77 7.85
N GLY A 39 8.15 -5.10 7.52
CA GLY A 39 9.05 -5.48 6.44
C GLY A 39 10.05 -6.55 6.85
N GLU A 40 10.92 -6.95 5.92
CA GLU A 40 11.95 -7.96 6.17
C GLU A 40 13.14 -7.42 6.97
N GLY A 41 13.43 -6.12 6.85
CA GLY A 41 14.47 -5.46 7.62
C GLY A 41 14.06 -5.20 9.07
N GLU A 42 15.03 -5.22 9.98
CA GLU A 42 14.81 -4.86 11.38
C GLU A 42 14.24 -3.45 11.49
N GLY A 43 13.08 -3.32 12.14
CA GLY A 43 12.37 -2.03 12.27
C GLY A 43 11.78 -1.48 10.97
N GLN A 44 11.83 -2.21 9.86
CA GLN A 44 11.27 -1.76 8.59
C GLN A 44 9.74 -1.79 8.64
N GLU A 45 9.14 -0.63 8.34
CA GLU A 45 7.69 -0.50 8.17
C GLU A 45 7.36 -0.24 6.69
N LEU A 46 6.41 -1.01 6.18
CA LEU A 46 5.87 -0.90 4.82
C LEU A 46 4.42 -0.41 4.88
N LEU A 47 3.96 0.25 3.81
CA LEU A 47 2.58 0.71 3.66
C LEU A 47 1.88 -0.06 2.56
N ALA A 48 0.60 -0.38 2.80
CA ALA A 48 -0.24 -1.01 1.79
C ALA A 48 -1.70 -0.62 1.96
N GLN A 49 -2.48 -0.80 0.89
CA GLN A 49 -3.93 -0.79 0.94
C GLN A 49 -4.42 -2.23 1.03
N LEU A 50 -5.35 -2.50 1.95
CA LEU A 50 -6.02 -3.80 2.02
C LEU A 50 -6.95 -3.98 0.83
N VAL A 51 -6.80 -5.09 0.11
CA VAL A 51 -7.64 -5.47 -1.03
C VAL A 51 -8.62 -6.57 -0.63
N GLY A 52 -8.23 -7.46 0.28
CA GLY A 52 -9.12 -8.47 0.86
C GLY A 52 -8.39 -9.41 1.80
N ALA A 53 -9.10 -10.42 2.31
CA ALA A 53 -8.50 -11.49 3.08
C ALA A 53 -9.04 -12.85 2.67
N ASN A 54 -8.20 -13.86 2.87
CA ASN A 54 -8.58 -15.25 2.75
C ASN A 54 -8.81 -15.83 4.16
N PRO A 55 -10.07 -16.16 4.53
CA PRO A 55 -10.38 -16.65 5.86
C PRO A 55 -9.85 -18.06 6.14
N SER A 56 -9.60 -18.88 5.11
CA SER A 56 -9.10 -20.24 5.31
C SER A 56 -7.59 -20.28 5.51
N THR A 57 -6.83 -19.37 4.89
CA THR A 57 -5.37 -19.32 5.01
C THR A 57 -4.87 -18.23 5.95
N GLY A 58 -5.72 -17.27 6.32
CA GLY A 58 -5.33 -16.09 7.10
C GLY A 58 -4.49 -15.08 6.31
N LEU A 59 -4.32 -15.26 4.99
CA LEU A 59 -3.56 -14.34 4.16
C LEU A 59 -4.37 -13.07 3.84
N LEU A 60 -3.69 -11.93 3.83
CA LEU A 60 -4.22 -10.65 3.37
C LEU A 60 -3.77 -10.42 1.93
N ARG A 61 -4.69 -10.07 1.04
CA ARG A 61 -4.36 -9.51 -0.27
C ARG A 61 -4.18 -8.01 -0.10
N VAL A 62 -3.03 -7.49 -0.50
CA VAL A 62 -2.65 -6.09 -0.34
C VAL A 62 -2.21 -5.49 -1.65
N ARG A 63 -2.34 -4.17 -1.76
CA ARG A 63 -1.78 -3.35 -2.84
C ARG A 63 -0.71 -2.45 -2.27
N TRP A 64 0.49 -2.51 -2.82
CA TRP A 64 1.64 -1.81 -2.23
C TRP A 64 1.58 -0.29 -2.43
N VAL A 65 1.93 0.42 -1.36
CA VAL A 65 2.02 1.88 -1.30
C VAL A 65 3.45 2.23 -0.90
N PHE A 66 4.17 2.92 -1.79
CA PHE A 66 5.58 3.25 -1.55
C PHE A 66 5.71 4.70 -1.10
N ARG A 67 6.47 4.96 -0.04
CA ARG A 67 6.91 6.34 0.24
C ARG A 67 7.88 6.75 -0.85
N TRP A 68 7.98 8.05 -1.13
CA TRP A 68 8.97 8.57 -2.06
C TRP A 68 10.39 8.07 -1.72
N GLY A 69 10.71 8.06 -0.42
CA GLY A 69 11.97 7.54 0.13
C GLY A 69 12.26 6.06 -0.16
N ASP A 70 11.24 5.24 -0.39
CA ASP A 70 11.38 3.80 -0.69
C ASP A 70 11.57 3.52 -2.19
N VAL A 71 11.26 4.48 -3.07
CA VAL A 71 11.39 4.30 -4.52
C VAL A 71 12.89 4.28 -4.89
N PRO A 72 13.41 3.28 -5.63
CA PRO A 72 14.82 3.25 -6.01
C PRO A 72 15.25 4.51 -6.79
N PRO A 73 16.47 5.06 -6.57
CA PRO A 73 16.93 6.27 -7.25
C PRO A 73 16.83 6.20 -8.78
N ALA A 74 17.08 5.03 -9.37
CA ALA A 74 16.94 4.79 -10.81
C ALA A 74 15.50 5.00 -11.32
N ALA A 75 14.50 4.57 -10.53
CA ALA A 75 13.09 4.78 -10.86
C ALA A 75 12.65 6.24 -10.65
N ARG A 76 13.27 6.97 -9.71
CA ARG A 76 13.04 8.41 -9.51
C ARG A 76 13.54 9.25 -10.69
N ALA A 77 14.68 8.87 -11.28
CA ALA A 77 15.30 9.61 -12.38
C ALA A 77 14.51 9.50 -13.71
N GLY A 78 13.80 8.40 -13.95
CA GLY A 78 13.07 8.13 -15.19
C GLY A 78 11.72 8.86 -15.33
N GLY A 79 11.12 9.33 -14.24
CA GLY A 79 9.84 10.07 -14.25
C GLY A 79 9.98 11.58 -14.52
N GLY A 80 11.22 12.07 -14.58
CA GLY A 80 11.55 13.48 -14.84
C GLY A 80 11.45 13.82 -16.32
N GLY A 81 10.26 13.73 -16.91
CA GLY A 81 9.98 14.49 -18.12
C GLY A 81 10.38 15.94 -17.86
N ARG A 82 11.22 16.52 -18.73
CA ARG A 82 11.67 17.92 -18.69
C ARG A 82 10.48 18.89 -18.82
N ARG A 83 9.60 18.95 -17.82
CA ARG A 83 8.71 20.10 -17.65
C ARG A 83 9.58 21.19 -17.08
N ARG A 84 9.81 22.25 -17.86
CA ARG A 84 10.45 23.49 -17.40
C ARG A 84 9.66 23.97 -16.19
N MET A 85 10.18 23.66 -15.02
CA MET A 85 9.57 24.03 -13.76
C MET A 85 10.03 25.43 -13.38
N GLY A 86 9.06 26.33 -13.25
CA GLY A 86 9.30 27.70 -12.83
C GLY A 86 9.94 27.81 -11.44
N PRO A 87 10.42 29.00 -11.05
CA PRO A 87 11.18 29.22 -9.83
C PRO A 87 10.46 28.82 -8.52
N LEU A 88 9.12 28.69 -8.53
CA LEU A 88 8.34 28.15 -7.39
C LEU A 88 8.62 26.67 -7.10
N TYR A 89 9.13 25.93 -8.08
CA TYR A 89 9.42 24.51 -7.93
C TYR A 89 10.82 24.22 -7.37
N ARG A 90 11.70 25.23 -7.29
CA ARG A 90 12.97 25.08 -6.53
C ARG A 90 12.70 24.93 -5.03
N ARG A 91 11.54 25.36 -4.52
CA ARG A 91 11.08 25.03 -3.16
C ARG A 91 10.45 23.63 -3.02
N ARG A 92 10.21 22.92 -4.13
CA ARG A 92 9.67 21.53 -4.18
C ARG A 92 10.75 20.45 -4.34
N ALA A 93 12.04 20.83 -4.29
CA ALA A 93 13.15 19.89 -4.34
C ALA A 93 13.22 18.97 -3.10
N GLU A 94 12.51 19.34 -2.03
CA GLU A 94 12.23 18.51 -0.86
C GLU A 94 10.80 18.00 -1.02
N ARG A 95 10.59 16.93 -1.80
CA ARG A 95 9.34 16.16 -1.67
C ARG A 95 9.30 15.63 -0.24
N PRO A 96 8.27 15.92 0.57
CA PRO A 96 8.24 15.48 1.95
C PRO A 96 8.31 13.95 2.00
N ASP A 97 9.07 13.40 2.94
CA ASP A 97 9.27 11.94 3.12
C ASP A 97 7.97 11.14 3.32
N HIS A 98 6.85 11.85 3.51
CA HIS A 98 5.51 11.32 3.72
C HIS A 98 4.66 11.25 2.44
N GLU A 99 5.16 11.72 1.28
CA GLU A 99 4.47 11.53 0.00
C GLU A 99 4.51 10.05 -0.40
N VAL A 100 3.33 9.50 -0.74
CA VAL A 100 3.18 8.09 -1.08
C VAL A 100 2.63 7.89 -2.49
N PHE A 101 3.06 6.80 -3.12
CA PHE A 101 2.64 6.37 -4.45
C PHE A 101 1.89 5.06 -4.33
N ILE A 102 0.62 5.07 -4.77
CA ILE A 102 -0.18 3.86 -4.86
C ILE A 102 0.19 3.16 -6.17
N THR A 103 0.59 1.89 -6.08
CA THR A 103 0.94 1.09 -7.26
C THR A 103 -0.18 0.12 -7.64
N PHE A 104 -0.14 -0.44 -8.84
CA PHE A 104 -1.04 -1.53 -9.24
C PHE A 104 -0.50 -2.90 -8.82
N HIS A 105 0.62 -2.95 -8.11
CA HIS A 105 1.23 -4.20 -7.68
C HIS A 105 0.51 -4.72 -6.43
N GLU A 106 -0.08 -5.91 -6.57
CA GLU A 106 -0.77 -6.61 -5.49
C GLU A 106 0.00 -7.87 -5.10
N ASP A 107 -0.08 -8.21 -3.82
CA ASP A 107 0.62 -9.34 -3.23
C ASP A 107 -0.17 -9.94 -2.07
N PHE A 108 0.30 -11.06 -1.53
CA PHE A 108 -0.29 -11.76 -0.39
C PHE A 108 0.67 -11.75 0.80
N VAL A 109 0.20 -11.22 1.93
CA VAL A 109 0.98 -11.14 3.16
C VAL A 109 0.31 -11.89 4.30
N PRO A 110 1.10 -12.43 5.25
CA PRO A 110 0.54 -12.99 6.47
C PRO A 110 -0.18 -11.92 7.30
N ARG A 111 -1.25 -12.29 8.00
CA ARG A 111 -1.97 -11.36 8.88
C ARG A 111 -1.09 -10.86 10.03
N GLU A 112 -0.19 -11.71 10.53
CA GLU A 112 0.75 -11.40 11.61
C GLU A 112 1.79 -10.33 11.25
N SER A 113 1.95 -10.01 9.95
CA SER A 113 2.75 -8.88 9.50
C SER A 113 2.07 -7.54 9.76
N LEU A 114 0.78 -7.52 10.11
CA LEU A 114 0.02 -6.31 10.36
C LEU A 114 0.44 -5.63 11.66
N LEU A 115 0.92 -4.39 11.54
CA LEU A 115 1.27 -3.53 12.67
C LEU A 115 0.13 -2.61 13.09
N GLY A 116 -0.78 -2.27 12.17
CA GLY A 116 -1.92 -1.41 12.48
C GLY A 116 -2.46 -0.63 11.29
N PRO A 117 -3.50 0.19 11.49
CA PRO A 117 -4.01 1.08 10.45
C PRO A 117 -3.01 2.19 10.10
N ALA A 118 -3.13 2.71 8.88
CA ALA A 118 -2.48 3.91 8.37
C ALA A 118 -3.52 4.89 7.81
N SER A 119 -3.15 6.17 7.73
CA SER A 119 -3.97 7.20 7.06
C SER A 119 -3.18 7.79 5.91
N VAL A 120 -3.78 7.77 4.71
CA VAL A 120 -3.24 8.42 3.52
C VAL A 120 -4.18 9.56 3.17
N LEU A 121 -3.64 10.78 3.13
CA LEU A 121 -4.40 11.98 2.76
C LEU A 121 -4.19 12.25 1.27
N PHE A 122 -5.28 12.39 0.53
CA PHE A 122 -5.24 12.83 -0.85
C PHE A 122 -5.12 14.35 -0.86
N LEU A 123 -4.02 14.86 -1.40
CA LEU A 123 -3.90 16.29 -1.65
C LEU A 123 -4.95 16.68 -2.69
N PRO A 124 -5.67 17.79 -2.50
CA PRO A 124 -6.58 18.28 -3.51
C PRO A 124 -5.80 18.49 -4.81
N SER A 125 -6.30 17.92 -5.91
CA SER A 125 -5.83 18.23 -7.24
C SER A 125 -5.94 19.74 -7.42
N GLU A 126 -4.84 20.43 -7.77
CA GLU A 126 -5.00 21.82 -8.22
C GLU A 126 -6.02 21.83 -9.36
N PRO A 127 -6.95 22.79 -9.39
CA PRO A 127 -7.88 22.90 -10.50
C PRO A 127 -7.06 22.97 -11.78
N GLU A 128 -7.25 21.97 -12.64
CA GLU A 128 -6.61 21.92 -13.94
C GLU A 128 -7.07 23.15 -14.71
N ALA A 129 -6.18 24.12 -14.88
CA ALA A 129 -6.43 25.26 -15.74
C ALA A 129 -6.42 24.74 -17.18
N TRP A 130 -7.57 24.24 -17.64
CA TRP A 130 -7.81 23.93 -19.03
C TRP A 130 -7.82 25.25 -19.82
N PRO A 131 -7.11 25.34 -20.97
CA PRO A 131 -7.12 26.52 -21.82
C PRO A 131 -8.49 26.82 -22.43
#